data_AF-A0A0D8Y6V9-F1
#
_entry.id   AF-A0A0D8Y6V9-F1
#
_cell.length_a   1.000
_cell.length_b   1.000
_cell.length_c   1.000
_cell.angle_alpha   90.00
_cell.angle_beta   90.00
_cell.angle_gamma   90.00
#
_symmetry.space_group_name_H-M   'P 1'
#
loop_
_entity.id
_entity.type
_entity.pdbx_description
1 polymer ?
#
loop_
_entity_poly.entity_id
_entity_poly.type
_entity_poly.pdbx_seq_one_letter_code
_entity_poly.pdbx_strand_id
1 'polypeptide(L)'
;MDHIHTTTTLIEGSRDYNKPLCLTFIDLKKAFDSVETEAVMEALTNQALLTPYIKILRELYRNFTTEITPTDTYLMPLLRSTERISPNARAMCT
;
A
#
# COMPACT_ATOMS: atom_id res chain seq x y z
N MET A 1 -13.50 4.95 10.16
CA MET A 1 -13.12 5.57 11.44
C MET A 1 -11.63 5.83 11.37
N ASP A 2 -11.19 7.06 11.64
CA ASP A 2 -9.80 7.45 11.45
C ASP A 2 -8.91 6.80 12.53
N HIS A 3 -7.88 6.05 12.11
CA HIS A 3 -7.01 5.32 13.02
C HIS A 3 -6.15 6.27 13.87
N ILE A 4 -5.74 7.42 13.33
CA ILE A 4 -5.00 8.44 14.06
C ILE A 4 -5.89 9.02 15.16
N HIS A 5 -7.11 9.43 14.81
CA HIS A 5 -8.08 9.92 15.77
C HIS A 5 -8.36 8.92 16.89
N THR A 6 -8.52 7.64 16.53
CA THR A 6 -8.75 6.56 17.51
C THR A 6 -7.58 6.42 18.50
N THR A 7 -6.33 6.52 18.02
CA THR A 7 -5.16 6.50 18.91
C THR A 7 -5.11 7.71 19.84
N THR A 8 -5.48 8.90 19.35
CA THR A 8 -5.58 10.11 20.16
C THR A 8 -6.61 9.93 21.28
N THR A 9 -7.80 9.45 20.95
CA THR A 9 -8.86 9.19 21.95
C THR A 9 -8.42 8.16 22.99
N LEU A 10 -7.69 7.11 22.60
CA LEU A 10 -7.16 6.13 23.56
C LEU A 10 -6.12 6.72 24.51
N ILE A 11 -5.25 7.61 24.02
CA ILE A 11 -4.26 8.31 24.85
C ILE A 11 -4.94 9.26 25.83
N GLU A 12 -5.94 10.02 25.36
CA GLU A 12 -6.73 10.92 26.21
C GLU A 12 -7.46 10.14 27.30
N GLY A 13 -8.19 9.09 26.95
CA GLY A 13 -8.88 8.25 27.93
C GLY A 13 -7.92 7.61 28.95
N SER A 14 -6.75 7.13 28.51
CA SER A 14 -5.73 6.60 29.42
C SER A 14 -5.26 7.64 30.45
N ARG A 15 -5.10 8.91 30.03
CA ARG A 15 -4.77 10.02 30.93
C ARG A 15 -5.92 10.34 31.89
N ASP A 16 -7.14 10.44 31.38
CA ASP A 16 -8.33 10.79 32.16
C ASP A 16 -8.61 9.76 33.27
N TYR A 17 -8.39 8.48 32.99
CA TYR A 17 -8.59 7.39 33.95
C TYR A 17 -7.33 7.01 34.72
N ASN A 18 -6.21 7.72 34.53
CA ASN A 18 -4.91 7.45 35.14
C ASN A 18 -4.49 5.97 34.98
N LYS A 19 -4.71 5.40 33.80
CA LYS A 19 -4.38 4.01 33.45
C LYS A 19 -3.10 3.98 32.63
N PRO A 20 -2.15 3.06 32.91
CA PRO A 20 -0.98 2.89 32.06
C PRO A 20 -1.40 2.40 30.67
N LEU A 21 -0.86 3.02 29.63
CA LEU A 21 -1.08 2.66 28.24
C LEU A 21 0.26 2.41 27.56
N CYS A 22 0.35 1.30 26.81
CA CYS A 22 1.49 0.97 25.94
C CYS A 22 0.97 0.88 24.51
N LEU A 23 1.64 1.56 23.58
CA LEU A 23 1.32 1.56 22.15
C LEU A 23 2.58 1.20 21.37
N THR A 24 2.42 0.34 20.36
CA THR A 24 3.48 0.00 19.41
C THR A 24 3.00 0.30 18.00
N PHE A 25 3.79 1.07 17.26
CA PHE A 25 3.53 1.38 15.85
C PHE A 25 4.39 0.48 14.97
N ILE A 26 3.80 -0.08 13.93
CA ILE A 26 4.47 -0.94 12.95
C ILE A 26 4.49 -0.20 11.62
N ASP A 27 5.69 0.11 11.13
CA ASP A 27 5.88 0.64 9.78
C ASP A 27 6.17 -0.49 8.80
N LEU A 28 5.39 -0.56 7.72
CA LEU A 28 5.52 -1.60 6.70
C LEU A 28 6.31 -1.07 5.51
N LYS A 29 7.53 -1.58 5.36
CA LYS A 29 8.40 -1.23 4.24
C LYS A 29 7.72 -1.55 2.91
N LYS A 30 7.48 -0.50 2.11
CA LYS A 30 6.84 -0.61 0.78
C LYS A 30 5.52 -1.38 0.81
N ALA A 31 4.66 -1.09 1.79
CA ALA A 31 3.40 -1.80 2.01
C ALA A 31 2.61 -2.05 0.70
N PHE A 32 2.48 -1.04 -0.15
CA PHE A 32 1.74 -1.18 -1.41
C PHE A 32 2.47 -2.01 -2.47
N ASP A 33 3.80 -1.89 -2.59
CA ASP A 33 4.58 -2.68 -3.56
C ASP A 33 4.71 -4.16 -3.13
N SER A 34 4.55 -4.43 -1.82
CA SER A 34 4.75 -5.76 -1.23
C SER A 34 3.54 -6.68 -1.32
N VAL A 35 2.36 -6.13 -1.61
CA VAL A 35 1.12 -6.90 -1.65
C VAL A 35 0.99 -7.59 -3.01
N GLU A 36 0.80 -8.91 -2.98
CA GLU A 36 0.58 -9.68 -4.20
C GLU A 36 -0.78 -9.33 -4.84
N THR A 37 -0.79 -9.09 -6.15
CA THR A 37 -2.02 -8.76 -6.89
C THR A 37 -3.13 -9.80 -6.68
N GLU A 38 -2.80 -11.09 -6.62
CA GLU A 38 -3.82 -12.14 -6.43
C GLU A 38 -4.47 -12.06 -5.05
N ALA A 39 -3.70 -11.75 -4.01
CA ALA A 39 -4.23 -11.53 -2.66
C ALA A 39 -5.23 -10.36 -2.63
N VAL A 40 -4.99 -9.31 -3.42
CA VAL A 40 -5.95 -8.21 -3.60
C VAL A 40 -7.22 -8.70 -4.30
N MET A 41 -7.10 -9.46 -5.39
CA MET A 41 -8.28 -9.98 -6.13
C MET A 41 -9.13 -10.92 -5.27
N GLU A 42 -8.49 -11.78 -4.48
CA GLU A 42 -9.16 -12.66 -3.52
C GLU A 42 -9.87 -11.85 -2.43
N ALA A 43 -9.19 -10.87 -1.83
CA ALA A 43 -9.80 -10.01 -0.81
C ALA A 43 -11.03 -9.25 -1.34
N LEU A 44 -10.98 -8.74 -2.57
CA LEU A 44 -12.13 -8.09 -3.21
C LEU A 44 -13.29 -9.07 -3.45
N THR A 45 -12.98 -10.32 -3.82
CA THR A 45 -13.99 -11.37 -3.99
C THR A 45 -14.66 -11.70 -2.66
N ASN A 46 -13.87 -11.80 -1.58
CA ASN A 46 -14.36 -12.06 -0.23
C ASN A 46 -15.19 -10.90 0.34
N GLN A 47 -14.94 -9.67 -0.11
CA GLN A 47 -15.75 -8.48 0.22
C GLN A 47 -17.04 -8.35 -0.61
N ALA A 48 -17.42 -9.40 -1.36
CA ALA A 48 -18.64 -9.46 -2.16
C ALA A 48 -18.76 -8.39 -3.28
N LEU A 49 -17.62 -7.90 -3.78
CA LEU A 49 -17.63 -7.10 -5.00
C LEU A 49 -18.10 -7.95 -6.18
N LEU A 50 -18.88 -7.34 -7.08
CA LEU A 50 -19.40 -8.06 -8.23
C LEU A 50 -18.24 -8.52 -9.13
N THR A 51 -18.27 -9.79 -9.51
CA THR A 51 -17.26 -10.44 -10.36
C THR A 51 -16.88 -9.64 -11.62
N PRO A 52 -17.78 -8.92 -12.32
CA PRO A 52 -17.40 -8.11 -13.47
C PRO A 52 -16.37 -7.01 -13.13
N TYR A 53 -16.47 -6.36 -11.97
CA TYR A 53 -15.53 -5.32 -11.57
C TYR A 53 -14.16 -5.90 -11.24
N ILE A 54 -14.11 -7.06 -10.57
CA ILE A 54 -12.85 -7.75 -10.25
C ILE A 54 -12.13 -8.19 -11.53
N LYS A 55 -12.87 -8.67 -12.54
CA LYS A 55 -12.30 -9.01 -13.85
C LYS A 55 -11.66 -7.80 -14.53
N ILE A 56 -12.36 -6.65 -14.56
CA ILE A 56 -11.84 -5.41 -15.13
C ILE A 56 -10.58 -4.96 -14.40
N LEU A 57 -10.59 -4.97 -13.06
CA LEU A 57 -9.41 -4.62 -12.25
C LEU A 57 -8.24 -5.53 -12.56
N ARG A 58 -8.46 -6.85 -12.67
CA ARG A 58 -7.41 -7.80 -12.99
C ARG A 58 -6.80 -7.56 -14.38
N GLU A 59 -7.63 -7.25 -15.37
CA GLU A 59 -7.15 -6.91 -16.72
C GLU A 59 -6.38 -5.59 -16.74
N LEU A 60 -6.84 -4.58 -16.00
CA LEU A 60 -6.14 -3.30 -15.83
C LEU A 60 -4.76 -3.53 -15.21
N TYR A 61 -4.68 -4.21 -14.06
CA TYR A 61 -3.40 -4.47 -13.38
C TYR A 61 -2.44 -5.33 -14.20
N ARG A 62 -2.94 -6.27 -15.03
CA ARG A 62 -2.08 -7.10 -15.89
C ARG A 62 -1.42 -6.31 -17.02
N ASN A 63 -2.13 -5.33 -17.57
CA ASN A 63 -1.72 -4.62 -18.79
C ASN A 63 -1.29 -3.18 -18.52
N PHE A 64 -1.24 -2.75 -17.25
CA PHE A 64 -0.89 -1.39 -16.90
C PHE A 64 0.56 -1.10 -17.23
N THR A 65 0.78 -0.05 -18.02
CA THR A 65 2.12 0.50 -18.28
C THR A 65 2.11 1.94 -17.80
N THR A 66 3.14 2.33 -17.06
CA THR A 66 3.33 3.72 -16.65
C THR A 66 4.43 4.31 -17.51
N GLU A 67 4.09 5.28 -18.35
CA GLU A 67 5.07 6.06 -19.09
C GLU A 67 5.51 7.24 -18.22
N ILE A 68 6.80 7.30 -17.91
CA ILE A 68 7.39 8.41 -17.16
C ILE A 68 8.22 9.23 -18.14
N THR A 69 7.79 10.46 -18.40
CA THR A 69 8.57 11.45 -19.15
C THR A 69 9.34 12.33 -18.15
N PRO A 70 10.68 12.21 -18.07
CA PRO A 70 11.46 13.02 -17.14
C PRO A 70 11.51 14.46 -17.64
N THR A 71 10.82 15.38 -16.97
CA THR A 71 10.84 16.81 -17.30
C THR A 71 12.05 17.54 -16.71
N ASP A 72 12.68 16.99 -15.68
CA ASP A 72 13.86 17.56 -15.03
C ASP A 72 14.97 16.52 -14.82
N THR A 73 16.21 16.93 -15.10
CA THR A 73 17.43 16.10 -15.06
C THR A 73 17.68 15.44 -13.69
N TYR A 74 17.04 15.94 -12.64
CA TYR A 74 17.14 15.47 -11.25
C TYR A 74 16.39 14.15 -10.98
N LEU A 75 15.49 13.70 -11.86
CA LEU A 75 14.77 12.42 -11.68
C LEU A 75 15.50 11.21 -12.30
N MET A 76 16.54 11.45 -13.09
CA MET A 76 17.29 10.38 -13.77
C MET A 76 17.94 9.36 -12.82
N PRO A 77 18.49 9.72 -11.64
CA PRO A 77 19.03 8.73 -10.70
C PRO A 77 17.95 7.81 -10.13
N LEU A 78 16.74 8.35 -9.86
CA LEU A 78 15.63 7.60 -9.27
C LEU A 78 15.06 6.57 -10.26
N LEU A 79 15.02 6.91 -11.55
CA LEU A 79 14.54 6.03 -12.61
C LEU A 79 15.53 4.91 -12.97
N ARG A 80 16.84 5.12 -12.76
CA ARG A 80 17.86 4.08 -13.01
C ARG A 80 17.82 2.95 -11.98
N SER A 81 17.38 3.23 -10.75
CA SER A 81 17.21 2.25 -9.68
C SER A 81 15.89 1.46 -9.75
N THR A 82 14.97 1.84 -10.65
CA THR A 82 13.75 1.08 -10.90
C THR A 82 13.92 0.25 -12.17
N GLU A 83 14.60 -0.89 -12.05
CA GLU A 83 14.50 -1.97 -13.05
C GLU A 83 13.02 -2.32 -13.21
N ARG A 84 12.38 -1.78 -14.24
CA ARG A 84 10.95 -1.94 -14.56
C ARG A 84 10.04 -1.74 -13.34
N ILE A 85 9.33 -0.63 -13.28
CA ILE A 85 8.15 -0.54 -12.40
C ILE A 85 7.12 -1.53 -12.93
N SER A 86 7.29 -2.79 -12.55
CA SER A 86 6.29 -3.83 -12.62
C SER A 86 5.18 -3.45 -11.65
N PRO A 87 3.90 -3.73 -11.96
CA PRO A 87 2.83 -3.68 -10.96
C PRO A 87 3.09 -4.60 -9.75
N ASN A 88 4.13 -5.44 -9.82
CA ASN A 88 4.50 -6.48 -8.87
C ASN A 88 6.04 -6.57 -8.76
N ALA A 89 6.75 -5.44 -8.62
CA ALA A 89 8.21 -5.36 -8.71
C ALA A 89 8.95 -6.10 -7.58
N ARG A 90 9.15 -7.40 -7.81
CA ARG A 90 10.09 -8.27 -7.11
C ARG A 90 11.53 -7.80 -7.40
N ALA A 91 12.08 -6.98 -6.52
CA ALA A 91 13.52 -6.72 -6.44
C ALA A 91 14.07 -7.43 -5.21
N MET A 92 14.74 -8.57 -5.44
CA MET A 92 15.60 -9.21 -4.46
C MET A 92 16.82 -8.30 -4.30
N CYS A 93 17.01 -7.71 -3.12
CA CYS A 93 18.28 -7.12 -2.73
C CYS A 93 18.64 -7.69 -1.36
N THR A 94 19.67 -8.55 -1.38
CA THR A 94 20.43 -9.05 -0.23
C THR A 94 20.96 -7.92 0.64
#